data_AF-A0A5C1WF82-F1
#
_entry.id   AF-A0A5C1WF82-F1
#
_cell.length_a   1.000
_cell.length_b   1.000
_cell.length_c   1.000
_cell.angle_alpha   90.00
_cell.angle_beta   90.00
_cell.angle_gamma   90.00
#
_symmetry.space_group_name_H-M   'P 1'
#
loop_
_entity.id
_entity.type
_entity.pdbx_description
1 polymer ?
#
loop_
_entity_poly.entity_id
_entity_poly.type
_entity_poly.pdbx_seq_one_letter_code
_entity_poly.pdbx_strand_id
1 'polypeptide(L)'
;MSDLKSLTRRELYDLLWKKPVDTLAKEFGISGRGLGKLCERYSIPVPPRGYWERKAARQKPVKAPLLEIEGRHQADVAIRIFRTPLPTEEERGRPDYFRYWHQQSKEIGDVKVPERLMKPHPIVARWLTEDVEERKRTRQGGWGSHNSLKPPRETPLGNRRLRIFDAMFKWL
;
A
#
# COMPACT_ATOMS: atom_id res chain seq x y z
N MET A 1 20.91 20.73 -5.77
CA MET A 1 21.83 20.20 -4.73
C MET A 1 21.02 19.33 -3.80
N SER A 2 21.30 18.03 -3.78
CA SER A 2 20.55 17.04 -3.01
C SER A 2 20.81 17.24 -1.51
N ASP A 3 19.81 17.73 -0.77
CA ASP A 3 19.86 17.81 0.69
C ASP A 3 19.85 16.38 1.28
N LEU A 4 21.04 15.85 1.55
CA LEU A 4 21.24 14.56 2.20
C LEU A 4 21.30 14.78 3.72
N LYS A 5 20.34 14.22 4.46
CA LYS A 5 20.38 14.16 5.92
C LYS A 5 20.92 12.80 6.35
N SER A 6 21.99 12.77 7.14
CA SER A 6 22.53 11.54 7.74
C SER A 6 22.32 11.55 9.26
N LEU A 7 21.70 10.50 9.79
CA LEU A 7 21.38 10.34 11.21
C LEU A 7 21.66 8.91 11.64
N THR A 8 22.06 8.69 12.87
CA THR A 8 22.16 7.34 13.45
C THR A 8 20.78 6.78 13.80
N ARG A 9 20.70 5.46 14.01
CA ARG A 9 19.47 4.78 14.46
C ARG A 9 18.94 5.37 15.78
N ARG A 10 19.83 5.66 16.71
CA ARG A 10 19.49 6.20 18.03
C ARG A 10 18.99 7.64 17.94
N GLU A 11 19.64 8.47 17.14
CA GLU A 11 19.19 9.85 16.91
C GLU A 11 17.80 9.90 16.26
N LEU A 12 17.55 9.05 15.25
CA LEU A 12 16.25 8.99 14.60
C LEU A 12 15.15 8.54 15.58
N TYR A 13 15.43 7.55 16.43
CA TYR A 13 14.53 7.16 17.51
C TYR A 13 14.25 8.34 18.46
N ASP A 14 15.28 9.01 18.96
CA ASP A 14 15.08 10.12 19.90
C ASP A 14 14.26 11.27 19.29
N LEU A 15 14.44 11.54 18.00
CA LEU A 15 13.62 12.50 17.27
C LEU A 15 12.15 12.06 17.18
N LEU A 16 11.88 10.81 16.80
CA LEU A 16 10.53 10.25 16.69
C LEU A 16 9.73 10.28 17.99
N TRP A 17 10.40 10.27 19.14
CA TRP A 17 9.75 10.37 20.45
C TRP A 17 9.74 11.78 21.04
N LYS A 18 10.43 12.74 20.39
CA LYS A 18 10.38 14.18 20.70
C LYS A 18 9.33 14.92 19.88
N LYS A 19 9.15 14.57 18.60
CA LYS A 19 8.23 15.23 17.66
C LYS A 19 7.32 14.24 16.93
N PRO A 20 6.09 14.66 16.53
CA PRO A 20 5.22 13.86 15.66
C PRO A 20 5.88 13.49 14.32
N VAL A 21 5.52 12.31 13.81
CA VAL A 21 6.04 11.76 12.54
C VAL A 21 5.78 12.71 11.37
N ASP A 22 4.59 13.33 11.31
CA ASP A 22 4.24 14.26 10.24
C ASP A 22 5.14 15.50 10.23
N THR A 23 5.49 16.04 11.40
CA THR A 23 6.38 17.20 11.52
C THR A 23 7.80 16.84 11.09
N LEU A 24 8.31 15.69 11.57
CA LEU A 24 9.65 15.20 11.19
C LEU A 24 9.75 14.89 9.69
N ALA A 25 8.72 14.29 9.11
CA ALA A 25 8.68 13.98 7.70
C ALA A 25 8.78 15.25 6.83
N LYS A 26 8.08 16.32 7.22
CA LYS A 26 8.19 17.64 6.57
C LYS A 26 9.59 18.24 6.69
N GLU A 27 10.20 18.21 7.88
CA GLU A 27 11.56 18.70 8.10
C GLU A 27 12.59 17.98 7.21
N PHE A 28 12.43 16.66 7.10
CA PHE A 28 13.26 15.79 6.26
C PHE A 28 12.90 15.81 4.78
N GLY A 29 11.84 16.50 4.37
CA GLY A 29 11.36 16.54 2.98
C GLY A 29 11.03 15.15 2.44
N ILE A 30 10.42 14.29 3.26
CA ILE A 30 9.92 12.97 2.86
C ILE A 30 8.45 12.83 3.25
N SER A 31 7.74 11.86 2.68
CA SER A 31 6.37 11.55 3.11
C SER A 31 6.37 10.85 4.47
N GLY A 32 5.31 11.05 5.27
CA GLY A 32 5.14 10.34 6.55
C GLY A 32 5.16 8.82 6.40
N ARG A 33 4.61 8.30 5.29
CA ARG A 33 4.69 6.87 4.94
C ARG A 33 6.12 6.43 4.59
N GLY A 34 6.89 7.31 3.93
CA GLY A 34 8.31 7.09 3.67
C GLY A 34 9.13 7.01 4.96
N LEU A 35 8.88 7.92 5.90
CA LEU A 35 9.49 7.89 7.23
C LEU A 35 9.11 6.61 7.99
N GLY A 36 7.84 6.18 7.92
CA GLY A 36 7.39 4.91 8.52
C GLY A 36 8.14 3.69 7.96
N LYS A 37 8.24 3.58 6.63
CA LYS A 37 9.02 2.51 5.97
C LYS A 37 10.50 2.54 6.35
N LEU A 38 11.05 3.73 6.55
CA LEU A 38 12.42 3.89 7.02
C LEU A 38 12.56 3.32 8.44
N CYS A 39 11.66 3.68 9.35
CA CYS A 39 11.66 3.16 10.72
C CYS A 39 11.53 1.63 10.76
N GLU A 40 10.65 1.07 9.94
CA GLU A 40 10.47 -0.38 9.79
C GLU A 40 11.76 -1.06 9.33
N ARG A 41 12.43 -0.51 8.31
CA ARG A 41 13.70 -1.06 7.78
C ARG A 41 14.81 -1.09 8.84
N TYR A 42 14.86 -0.11 9.74
CA TYR A 42 15.87 -0.04 10.81
C TYR A 42 15.36 -0.57 12.16
N SER A 43 14.20 -1.25 12.16
CA SER A 43 13.53 -1.78 13.36
C SER A 43 13.47 -0.74 14.50
N ILE A 44 13.09 0.48 14.15
CA ILE A 44 12.89 1.59 15.09
C ILE A 44 11.41 1.60 15.48
N PRO A 45 11.07 1.43 16.76
CA PRO A 45 9.69 1.48 17.20
C PRO A 45 9.16 2.92 17.07
N VAL A 46 8.02 3.05 16.40
CA VAL A 46 7.32 4.32 16.18
C VAL A 46 6.23 4.48 17.25
N PRO A 47 5.99 5.71 17.78
CA PRO A 47 4.90 5.95 18.70
C PRO A 47 3.55 5.49 18.11
N PRO A 48 2.71 4.78 18.90
CA PRO A 48 1.41 4.30 18.42
C PRO A 48 0.45 5.47 18.13
N ARG A 49 -0.60 5.19 17.36
CA ARG A 49 -1.69 6.15 17.13
C ARG A 49 -2.25 6.64 18.47
N GLY A 50 -2.50 7.94 18.58
CA GLY A 50 -2.97 8.57 19.82
C GLY A 50 -1.88 8.82 20.88
N TYR A 51 -0.63 8.38 20.70
CA TYR A 51 0.45 8.69 21.64
C TYR A 51 0.60 10.21 21.87
N TRP A 52 0.58 10.98 20.79
CA TRP A 52 0.72 12.44 20.83
C TRP A 52 -0.50 13.15 21.42
N GLU A 53 -1.71 12.63 21.17
CA GLU A 53 -2.94 13.14 21.78
C GLU A 53 -2.93 12.92 23.29
N ARG A 54 -2.54 11.72 23.74
CA ARG A 54 -2.40 11.40 25.16
C ARG A 54 -1.34 12.26 25.84
N LYS A 55 -0.20 12.51 25.17
CA LYS A 55 0.85 13.41 25.65
C LYS A 55 0.36 14.86 25.76
N ALA A 56 -0.42 15.34 24.79
CA ALA A 56 -1.04 16.66 24.82
C ALA A 56 -2.06 16.78 25.96
N ALA A 57 -2.80 15.71 26.26
CA ALA A 57 -3.70 15.60 27.41
C ALA A 57 -2.98 15.38 28.76
N ARG A 58 -1.66 15.63 28.84
CA ARG A 58 -0.80 15.45 30.03
C ARG A 58 -0.77 14.03 30.60
N GLN A 59 -1.15 13.02 29.82
CA GLN A 59 -0.97 11.62 30.21
C GLN A 59 0.49 11.21 30.02
N LYS A 60 0.92 10.13 30.70
CA LYS A 60 2.25 9.53 30.56
C LYS A 60 2.16 8.21 29.75
N PRO A 61 1.97 8.28 28.42
CA PRO A 61 1.94 7.08 27.59
C PRO A 61 3.32 6.40 27.57
N VAL A 62 3.32 5.07 27.51
CA VAL A 62 4.55 4.25 27.55
C VAL A 62 5.39 4.49 26.30
N LYS A 63 6.68 4.79 26.50
CA LYS A 63 7.68 4.84 25.44
C LYS A 63 8.22 3.43 25.20
N ALA A 64 8.05 2.89 23.99
CA ALA A 64 8.62 1.59 23.65
C ALA A 64 10.15 1.71 23.55
N PRO A 65 10.93 0.86 24.22
CA PRO A 65 12.39 0.94 24.19
C PRO A 65 12.93 0.61 22.81
N LEU A 66 14.06 1.23 22.45
CA LEU A 66 14.79 0.89 21.23
C LEU A 66 15.44 -0.49 21.43
N LEU A 67 14.93 -1.51 20.74
CA LEU A 67 15.45 -2.87 20.83
C LEU A 67 16.89 -2.93 20.30
N GLU A 68 17.79 -3.61 20.99
CA GLU A 68 19.08 -3.99 20.43
C GLU A 68 18.86 -5.08 19.39
N ILE A 69 19.49 -4.94 18.23
CA ILE A 69 19.39 -5.87 17.12
C ILE A 69 20.80 -6.25 16.68
N GLU A 70 21.03 -7.53 16.47
CA GLU A 70 22.28 -8.04 15.92
C GLU A 70 22.31 -7.82 14.40
N GLY A 71 23.46 -7.37 13.87
CA GLY A 71 23.70 -7.22 12.42
C GLY A 71 23.72 -5.78 11.89
N ARG A 72 23.38 -5.62 10.60
CA ARG A 72 23.60 -4.39 9.77
C ARG A 72 22.84 -3.14 10.24
N HIS A 73 22.06 -3.22 11.32
CA HIS A 73 21.26 -2.12 11.86
C HIS A 73 21.63 -1.78 13.32
N GLN A 74 22.83 -2.17 13.77
CA GLN A 74 23.41 -1.70 15.03
C GLN A 74 23.54 -0.17 15.07
N ALA A 75 23.63 0.38 16.29
CA ALA A 75 23.37 1.78 16.63
C ALA A 75 24.13 2.84 15.79
N ASP A 76 25.23 2.46 15.12
CA ASP A 76 26.13 3.36 14.39
C ASP A 76 25.89 3.42 12.88
N VAL A 77 24.83 2.76 12.37
CA VAL A 77 24.54 2.78 10.93
C VAL A 77 23.95 4.13 10.53
N ALA A 78 24.67 4.85 9.67
CA ALA A 78 24.22 6.12 9.13
C ALA A 78 22.99 5.94 8.21
N ILE A 79 21.83 6.35 8.71
CA ILE A 79 20.58 6.43 7.97
C ILE A 79 20.62 7.66 7.08
N ARG A 80 20.68 7.42 5.77
CA ARG A 80 20.64 8.46 4.74
C ARG A 80 19.20 8.74 4.31
N ILE A 81 18.73 9.95 4.57
CA ILE A 81 17.43 10.44 4.14
C ILE A 81 17.64 11.41 2.99
N PHE A 82 17.10 11.05 1.84
CA PHE A 82 17.07 11.90 0.66
C PHE A 82 15.78 12.71 0.67
N ARG A 83 15.88 14.04 0.57
CA ARG A 83 14.70 14.86 0.29
C ARG A 83 14.08 14.36 -1.01
N THR A 84 12.84 13.87 -0.89
CA THR A 84 12.00 13.62 -2.05
C THR A 84 11.28 14.94 -2.30
N PRO A 85 11.62 15.72 -3.35
CA PRO A 85 10.86 16.92 -3.64
C PRO A 85 9.40 16.52 -3.74
N LEU A 86 8.54 17.19 -2.96
CA LEU A 86 7.11 16.96 -3.11
C LEU A 86 6.78 17.35 -4.55
N PRO A 87 6.11 16.47 -5.31
CA PRO A 87 5.72 16.82 -6.67
C PRO A 87 4.92 18.13 -6.63
N THR A 88 5.17 19.02 -7.59
CA THR A 88 4.46 20.29 -7.74
C THR A 88 2.96 20.01 -7.96
N GLU A 89 2.10 21.00 -7.73
CA GLU A 89 0.65 20.86 -8.01
C GLU A 89 0.38 20.41 -9.46
N GLU A 90 1.20 20.87 -10.41
CA GLU A 90 1.16 20.46 -11.82
C GLU A 90 1.51 18.97 -12.01
N GLU A 91 2.52 18.46 -11.30
CA GLU A 91 2.92 17.05 -11.30
C GLU A 91 1.92 16.15 -10.54
N ARG A 92 1.28 16.68 -9.48
CA ARG A 92 0.23 15.96 -8.72
C ARG A 92 -1.07 15.82 -9.52
N GLY A 93 -1.43 16.86 -10.28
CA GLY A 93 -2.68 16.94 -11.04
C GLY A 93 -2.67 16.12 -12.34
N ARG A 94 -1.50 15.72 -12.84
CA ARG A 94 -1.39 14.86 -14.03
C ARG A 94 -0.48 13.67 -13.77
N PRO A 95 -1.01 12.55 -13.27
CA PRO A 95 -0.38 11.28 -13.56
C PRO A 95 -0.44 11.12 -15.09
N ASP A 96 0.71 11.16 -15.78
CA ASP A 96 0.84 10.89 -17.23
C ASP A 96 0.09 9.61 -17.65
N TYR A 97 -0.11 8.70 -16.68
CA TYR A 97 -0.99 7.56 -16.75
C TYR A 97 -2.37 7.85 -17.37
N PHE A 98 -3.06 8.93 -16.96
CA PHE A 98 -4.41 9.24 -17.48
C PHE A 98 -4.38 9.67 -18.94
N ARG A 99 -3.36 10.41 -19.37
CA ARG A 99 -3.22 10.86 -20.76
C ARG A 99 -2.91 9.69 -21.69
N TYR A 100 -2.01 8.81 -21.26
CA TYR A 100 -1.72 7.56 -21.95
C TYR A 100 -2.96 6.66 -22.04
N TRP A 101 -3.69 6.46 -20.93
CA TRP A 101 -4.95 5.71 -20.93
C TRP A 101 -5.99 6.33 -21.86
N HIS A 102 -6.19 7.65 -21.84
CA HIS A 102 -7.15 8.32 -22.71
C HIS A 102 -6.81 8.16 -24.19
N GLN A 103 -5.54 8.19 -24.56
CA GLN A 103 -5.11 7.97 -25.94
C GLN A 103 -5.36 6.52 -26.38
N GLN A 104 -4.99 5.56 -25.53
CA GLN A 104 -5.20 4.13 -25.79
C GLN A 104 -6.69 3.74 -25.77
N SER A 105 -7.50 4.30 -24.88
CA SER A 105 -8.96 4.07 -24.84
C SER A 105 -9.66 4.55 -26.11
N LYS A 106 -9.15 5.59 -26.79
CA LYS A 106 -9.71 6.03 -28.07
C LYS A 106 -9.50 5.00 -29.18
N GLU A 107 -8.42 4.22 -29.11
CA GLU A 107 -8.11 3.15 -30.08
C GLU A 107 -8.97 1.90 -29.84
N ILE A 108 -9.30 1.61 -28.58
CA ILE A 108 -10.08 0.41 -28.18
C ILE A 108 -11.58 0.57 -28.47
N GLY A 109 -12.10 1.80 -28.54
CA GLY A 109 -13.53 2.07 -28.74
C GLY A 109 -14.40 1.66 -27.54
N ASP A 110 -15.73 1.74 -27.70
CA ASP A 110 -16.69 1.43 -26.63
C ASP A 110 -16.88 -0.08 -26.46
N VAL A 111 -16.24 -0.66 -25.45
CA VAL A 111 -16.48 -2.05 -25.04
C VAL A 111 -17.82 -2.16 -24.31
N LYS A 112 -18.83 -2.72 -24.97
CA LYS A 112 -20.14 -3.02 -24.34
C LYS A 112 -20.03 -4.20 -23.39
N VAL A 113 -19.99 -3.92 -22.10
CA VAL A 113 -20.01 -4.94 -21.06
C VAL A 113 -21.45 -5.46 -20.87
N PRO A 114 -21.72 -6.76 -21.06
CA PRO A 114 -23.07 -7.31 -20.88
C PRO A 114 -23.49 -7.32 -19.42
N GLU A 115 -24.78 -7.15 -19.15
CA GLU A 115 -25.32 -7.19 -17.78
C GLU A 115 -25.22 -8.58 -17.14
N ARG A 116 -25.25 -9.64 -17.95
CA ARG A 116 -25.22 -11.05 -17.50
C ARG A 116 -24.13 -11.85 -18.23
N LEU A 117 -23.51 -12.77 -17.51
CA LEU A 117 -22.45 -13.65 -18.01
C LEU A 117 -23.05 -14.99 -18.45
N MET A 118 -23.57 -15.08 -19.68
CA MET A 118 -24.27 -16.28 -20.18
C MET A 118 -23.37 -17.26 -20.94
N LYS A 119 -22.24 -16.80 -21.50
CA LYS A 119 -21.22 -17.63 -22.18
C LYS A 119 -19.83 -17.01 -21.98
N PRO A 120 -19.16 -17.26 -20.85
CA PRO A 120 -17.88 -16.64 -20.55
C PRO A 120 -16.76 -17.11 -21.50
N HIS A 121 -15.82 -16.23 -21.80
CA HIS A 121 -14.56 -16.56 -22.47
C HIS A 121 -13.83 -17.68 -21.71
N PRO A 122 -13.10 -18.60 -22.39
CA PRO A 122 -12.44 -19.76 -21.75
C PRO A 122 -11.60 -19.43 -20.51
N ILE A 123 -10.90 -18.29 -20.49
CA ILE A 123 -10.13 -17.83 -19.32
C ILE A 123 -11.05 -17.53 -18.13
N VAL A 124 -12.16 -16.82 -18.38
CA VAL A 124 -13.15 -16.49 -17.34
C VAL A 124 -13.89 -17.74 -16.89
N ALA A 125 -14.23 -18.64 -17.83
CA ALA A 125 -14.83 -19.94 -17.52
C ALA A 125 -13.93 -20.77 -16.59
N ARG A 126 -12.62 -20.80 -16.86
CA ARG A 126 -11.62 -21.47 -16.01
C ARG A 126 -11.55 -20.85 -14.61
N TRP A 127 -11.57 -19.52 -14.50
CA TRP A 127 -11.61 -18.88 -13.17
C TRP A 127 -12.88 -19.23 -12.40
N LEU A 128 -14.02 -19.39 -13.08
CA LEU A 128 -15.27 -19.83 -12.46
C LEU A 128 -15.17 -21.26 -11.95
N THR A 129 -14.51 -22.17 -12.68
CA THR A 129 -14.31 -23.56 -12.23
C THR A 129 -13.36 -23.62 -11.04
N GLU A 130 -12.24 -22.89 -11.08
CA GLU A 130 -11.27 -22.80 -9.99
C GLU A 130 -11.92 -22.26 -8.70
N ASP A 131 -12.77 -21.23 -8.81
CA ASP A 131 -13.53 -20.64 -7.69
C ASP A 131 -14.58 -21.60 -7.10
N VAL A 132 -15.13 -22.53 -7.89
CA VAL A 132 -16.02 -23.60 -7.39
C VAL A 132 -15.22 -24.67 -6.65
N GLU A 133 -14.05 -25.04 -7.17
CA GLU A 133 -13.17 -26.04 -6.54
C GLU A 133 -12.57 -25.53 -5.23
N GLU A 134 -12.12 -24.28 -5.18
CA GLU A 134 -11.60 -23.64 -3.97
C GLU A 134 -12.67 -23.58 -2.86
N ARG A 135 -13.95 -23.35 -3.22
CA ARG A 135 -15.09 -23.45 -2.28
C ARG A 135 -15.35 -24.87 -1.78
N LYS A 136 -15.25 -25.88 -2.65
CA LYS A 136 -15.39 -27.28 -2.22
C LYS A 136 -14.28 -27.65 -1.24
N ARG A 137 -13.04 -27.22 -1.50
CA ARG A 137 -11.89 -27.44 -0.63
C ARG A 137 -12.03 -26.72 0.72
N THR A 138 -12.45 -25.46 0.74
CA THR A 138 -12.68 -24.70 1.99
C THR A 138 -13.90 -25.19 2.79
N ARG A 139 -14.90 -25.81 2.15
CA ARG A 139 -16.00 -26.50 2.86
C ARG A 139 -15.60 -27.85 3.45
N GLN A 140 -14.63 -28.55 2.83
CA GLN A 140 -14.17 -29.87 3.27
C GLN A 140 -12.95 -29.82 4.19
N GLY A 141 -12.13 -28.77 4.10
CA GLY A 141 -10.96 -28.53 4.95
C GLY A 141 -11.23 -27.40 5.96
N GLY A 142 -10.94 -27.65 7.24
CA GLY A 142 -10.97 -26.60 8.26
C GLY A 142 -10.02 -25.44 7.93
N TRP A 143 -10.45 -24.23 8.27
CA TRP A 143 -9.77 -22.93 8.21
C TRP A 143 -8.44 -22.91 7.43
N GLY A 144 -8.50 -22.62 6.11
CA GLY A 144 -7.30 -22.59 5.29
C GLY A 144 -7.44 -21.75 4.02
N SER A 145 -6.74 -20.62 4.01
CA SER A 145 -6.39 -19.80 2.84
C SER A 145 -7.54 -19.06 2.14
N HIS A 146 -8.10 -18.04 2.79
CA HIS A 146 -8.65 -16.92 2.02
C HIS A 146 -7.48 -16.18 1.36
N ASN A 147 -7.25 -16.42 0.07
CA ASN A 147 -6.44 -15.49 -0.72
C ASN A 147 -7.27 -14.19 -0.86
N SER A 148 -7.14 -13.32 0.14
CA SER A 148 -7.97 -12.13 0.42
C SER A 148 -7.92 -11.04 -0.66
N LEU A 149 -7.11 -11.24 -1.70
CA LEU A 149 -6.95 -10.33 -2.82
C LEU A 149 -7.99 -10.53 -3.93
N LYS A 150 -8.76 -11.62 -3.93
CA LYS A 150 -9.89 -11.81 -4.86
C LYS A 150 -11.20 -11.60 -4.11
N PRO A 151 -11.98 -10.52 -4.40
CA PRO A 151 -13.29 -10.36 -3.78
C PRO A 151 -14.17 -11.57 -4.14
N PRO A 152 -14.94 -12.12 -3.19
CA PRO A 152 -15.84 -13.23 -3.46
C PRO A 152 -16.75 -12.89 -4.64
N ARG A 153 -16.96 -13.86 -5.53
CA ARG A 153 -17.81 -13.71 -6.73
C ARG A 153 -19.19 -13.14 -6.41
N GLU A 154 -19.77 -13.57 -5.29
CA GLU A 154 -21.11 -13.19 -4.84
C GLU A 154 -21.25 -11.71 -4.49
N THR A 155 -20.13 -11.00 -4.34
CA THR A 155 -20.15 -9.56 -4.20
C THR A 155 -20.54 -8.90 -5.54
N PRO A 156 -21.32 -7.80 -5.53
CA PRO A 156 -21.61 -7.03 -6.74
C PRO A 156 -20.34 -6.62 -7.51
N LEU A 157 -19.24 -6.35 -6.79
CA LEU A 157 -17.93 -6.03 -7.36
C LEU A 157 -17.28 -7.23 -8.06
N GLY A 158 -17.35 -8.42 -7.46
CA GLY A 158 -16.85 -9.67 -8.05
C GLY A 158 -17.58 -10.01 -9.37
N ASN A 159 -18.90 -9.92 -9.37
CA ASN A 159 -19.71 -10.14 -10.58
C ASN A 159 -19.48 -9.07 -11.65
N ARG A 160 -19.29 -7.79 -11.28
CA ARG A 160 -18.92 -6.74 -12.23
C ARG A 160 -17.54 -6.98 -12.84
N ARG A 161 -16.55 -7.38 -12.03
CA ARG A 161 -15.19 -7.69 -12.46
C ARG A 161 -15.16 -8.76 -13.55
N LEU A 162 -15.85 -9.87 -13.34
CA LEU A 162 -15.89 -10.97 -14.32
C LEU A 162 -16.54 -10.55 -15.65
N ARG A 163 -17.58 -9.70 -15.61
CA ARG A 163 -18.22 -9.16 -16.81
C ARG A 163 -17.29 -8.24 -17.61
N ILE A 164 -16.52 -7.39 -16.92
CA ILE A 164 -15.53 -6.52 -17.56
C ILE A 164 -14.44 -7.35 -18.25
N PHE A 165 -13.86 -8.32 -17.54
CA PHE A 165 -12.85 -9.19 -18.13
C PHE A 165 -13.37 -10.03 -19.28
N ASP A 166 -14.60 -10.57 -19.18
CA ASP A 166 -15.24 -11.30 -20.28
C ASP A 166 -15.40 -10.42 -21.53
N ALA A 167 -15.84 -9.18 -21.35
CA ALA A 167 -15.99 -8.24 -22.46
C ALA A 167 -14.64 -7.87 -23.09
N MET A 168 -13.59 -7.68 -22.27
CA MET A 168 -12.24 -7.42 -22.76
C MET A 168 -11.66 -8.61 -23.54
N PHE A 169 -11.77 -9.82 -23.00
CA PHE A 169 -11.21 -11.02 -23.65
C PHE A 169 -11.95 -11.45 -24.91
N LYS A 170 -13.21 -11.04 -25.08
CA LYS A 170 -13.96 -11.26 -26.33
C LYS A 170 -13.68 -10.21 -27.39
N TRP A 171 -13.12 -9.07 -26.98
CA TRP A 171 -12.81 -7.98 -27.86
C TRP A 171 -11.39 -8.11 -28.45
N LEU A 172 -10.46 -8.68 -27.68
CA LEU A 172 -9.15 -9.15 -28.16
C LEU A 172 -9.30 -10.38 -29.07
#